data_AF-A0A816VFI4-F1
#
_entry.id   AF-A0A816VFI4-F1
#
_cell.length_a   1.000
_cell.length_b   1.000
_cell.length_c   1.000
_cell.angle_alpha   90.00
_cell.angle_beta   90.00
_cell.angle_gamma   90.00
#
_symmetry.space_group_name_H-M   'P 1'
#
loop_
_entity.id
_entity.type
_entity.pdbx_description
1 polymer ?
#
loop_
_entity_poly.entity_id
_entity_poly.type
_entity_poly.pdbx_seq_one_letter_code
_entity_poly.pdbx_strand_id
1 'polypeptide(L)'
;MSYIPPHKRHSKDPDRPSPVPDSLATKFKKNLHFNASSSDKRDRIIYSGDSITKWFLIGSNGIEDEIPLSAKLVPLSSDSVLCKKGIKPSILMSINDHNESREEEERTRWLLIAEKVQEDLVLAYERAKTAMDGENQHVLRLVASFGNNFFYGQKPSNKIFSTDVPTSYLHHIKSHLVPRHGLCIDLEKERYTVKVSHYTRPNETINCKCTVKEDGRLSMYKASLKFLLCLCLLMSYMKACVLFLEQVEHNQIRHLLVDVSCIDKNLDMRLMLAAKRKITSLTEKEISDIKGLLDSATVDPNCDPNAKGGLRWPFGKSSSGDGYSVFESCHVKATVYKNQTLRLRVRETDRYNERIGTGEVKREVILMLKDMNSKLQEQNIDRGCVLEMLRDVLGTLWDFLHCEAYLT
;
A
#
# COMPACT_ATOMS: atom_id res chain seq x y z
N MET A 1 -14.13 -5.10 -61.94
CA MET A 1 -13.36 -3.91 -61.50
C MET A 1 -12.31 -4.37 -60.50
N SER A 2 -11.04 -4.08 -60.77
CA SER A 2 -9.89 -4.57 -59.99
C SER A 2 -9.63 -3.68 -58.77
N TYR A 3 -9.48 -4.28 -57.58
CA TYR A 3 -9.21 -3.55 -56.34
C TYR A 3 -7.79 -2.95 -56.33
N ILE A 4 -7.67 -1.65 -56.01
CA ILE A 4 -6.39 -0.94 -55.88
C ILE A 4 -6.04 -0.75 -54.38
N PRO A 5 -4.90 -1.30 -53.92
CA PRO A 5 -4.49 -1.24 -52.52
C PRO A 5 -4.19 0.18 -52.00
N PRO A 6 -4.39 0.45 -50.70
CA PRO A 6 -4.35 1.79 -50.11
C PRO A 6 -3.04 2.57 -50.33
N HIS A 7 -1.89 1.87 -50.35
CA HIS A 7 -0.56 2.49 -50.48
C HIS A 7 -0.24 3.00 -51.89
N LYS A 8 -1.06 2.69 -52.90
CA LYS A 8 -0.92 3.20 -54.28
C LYS A 8 -1.90 4.33 -54.60
N ARG A 9 -2.62 4.84 -53.61
CA ARG A 9 -3.52 5.99 -53.76
C ARG A 9 -2.70 7.26 -53.58
N HIS A 10 -2.28 7.89 -54.68
CA HIS A 10 -1.66 9.21 -54.63
C HIS A 10 -2.75 10.27 -54.39
N SER A 11 -2.81 10.87 -53.20
CA SER A 11 -3.70 12.00 -52.95
C SER A 11 -3.09 13.27 -53.56
N LYS A 12 -3.70 13.77 -54.64
CA LYS A 12 -3.51 15.16 -55.08
C LYS A 12 -4.65 15.98 -54.48
N ASP A 13 -4.36 16.74 -53.43
CA ASP A 13 -5.07 17.97 -53.12
C ASP A 13 -4.18 18.90 -52.27
N PRO A 14 -4.32 20.23 -52.41
CA PRO A 14 -3.30 21.23 -52.07
C PRO A 14 -3.23 21.56 -50.58
N ASP A 15 -2.09 22.15 -50.21
CA ASP A 15 -1.64 22.53 -48.86
C ASP A 15 -2.75 23.09 -47.95
N ARG A 16 -3.18 22.25 -47.00
CA ARG A 16 -3.90 22.69 -45.80
C ARG A 16 -2.85 22.93 -44.71
N PRO A 17 -2.78 24.13 -44.10
CA PRO A 17 -1.83 24.37 -43.03
C PRO A 17 -2.07 23.38 -41.88
N SER A 18 -0.97 22.76 -41.43
CA SER A 18 -0.95 21.83 -40.30
C SER A 18 -1.63 22.46 -39.09
N PRO A 19 -2.61 21.79 -38.44
CA PRO A 19 -3.15 22.30 -37.20
C PRO A 19 -2.03 22.23 -36.16
N VAL A 20 -1.58 23.42 -35.75
CA VAL A 20 -0.76 23.66 -34.56
C VAL A 20 -1.32 22.79 -33.42
N PRO A 21 -0.50 22.07 -32.63
CA PRO A 21 -1.03 21.30 -31.52
C PRO A 21 -1.71 22.28 -30.58
N ASP A 22 -3.02 22.11 -30.39
CA ASP A 22 -3.76 22.83 -29.36
C ASP A 22 -3.02 22.64 -28.04
N SER A 23 -2.48 23.76 -27.53
CA SER A 23 -1.96 23.87 -26.18
C SER A 23 -3.10 23.52 -25.23
N LEU A 24 -3.21 22.25 -24.83
CA LEU A 24 -4.21 21.77 -23.90
C LEU A 24 -3.82 22.20 -22.48
N ALA A 25 -3.98 23.49 -22.20
CA ALA A 25 -4.24 24.02 -20.88
C ALA A 25 -5.62 23.47 -20.44
N THR A 26 -5.62 22.23 -19.96
CA THR A 26 -6.83 21.60 -19.44
C THR A 26 -6.96 22.08 -18.00
N LYS A 27 -7.81 23.08 -17.76
CA LYS A 27 -8.21 23.49 -16.40
C LYS A 27 -8.82 22.27 -15.67
N PHE A 28 -8.06 21.57 -14.82
CA PHE A 28 -8.59 20.53 -13.95
C PHE A 28 -9.19 21.17 -12.68
N LYS A 29 -10.41 21.69 -12.80
CA LYS A 29 -11.32 21.72 -11.66
C LYS A 29 -12.16 20.45 -11.69
N LYS A 30 -11.77 19.45 -10.88
CA LYS A 30 -12.70 18.44 -10.33
C LYS A 30 -12.00 17.58 -9.28
N ASN A 31 -12.56 17.59 -8.08
CA ASN A 31 -12.40 16.56 -7.05
C ASN A 31 -12.55 15.18 -7.72
N LEU A 32 -11.44 14.47 -7.91
CA LEU A 32 -11.44 13.16 -8.56
C LEU A 32 -12.03 12.15 -7.58
N HIS A 33 -13.32 11.83 -7.76
CA HIS A 33 -13.89 10.60 -7.22
C HIS A 33 -13.19 9.42 -7.90
N PHE A 34 -12.28 8.77 -7.19
CA PHE A 34 -11.65 7.52 -7.63
C PHE A 34 -12.69 6.39 -7.57
N ASN A 35 -13.55 6.33 -8.58
CA ASN A 35 -14.35 5.13 -8.82
C ASN A 35 -13.39 4.03 -9.30
N ALA A 36 -13.16 3.06 -8.41
CA ALA A 36 -12.35 1.89 -8.71
C ALA A 36 -12.84 1.24 -10.02
N SER A 37 -12.01 1.32 -11.06
CA SER A 37 -12.33 0.73 -12.35
C SER A 37 -12.36 -0.80 -12.21
N SER A 38 -13.48 -1.35 -12.66
CA SER A 38 -13.76 -2.77 -12.74
C SER A 38 -12.77 -3.46 -13.68
N SER A 39 -11.80 -4.17 -13.13
CA SER A 39 -11.38 -5.50 -13.59
C SER A 39 -10.09 -5.87 -12.88
N ASP A 40 -10.14 -6.18 -11.59
CA ASP A 40 -9.04 -6.91 -10.96
C ASP A 40 -9.52 -7.54 -9.62
N LYS A 41 -9.93 -8.80 -9.69
CA LYS A 41 -10.49 -9.57 -8.56
C LYS A 41 -9.45 -10.52 -7.97
N ARG A 42 -8.78 -10.07 -6.90
CA ARG A 42 -8.53 -10.79 -5.62
C ARG A 42 -7.63 -9.92 -4.74
N ASP A 43 -7.97 -9.84 -3.44
CA ASP A 43 -7.52 -8.85 -2.45
C ASP A 43 -8.04 -7.40 -2.64
N ARG A 44 -9.38 -7.23 -2.68
CA ARG A 44 -10.02 -5.91 -2.70
C ARG A 44 -9.69 -5.13 -1.43
N ILE A 45 -8.97 -4.02 -1.59
CA ILE A 45 -8.89 -2.95 -0.58
C ILE A 45 -10.31 -2.47 -0.33
N ILE A 46 -10.76 -2.51 0.93
CA ILE A 46 -12.11 -2.11 1.31
C ILE A 46 -12.09 -0.63 1.66
N TYR A 47 -12.78 0.15 0.85
CA TYR A 47 -13.08 1.55 1.12
C TYR A 47 -14.49 1.65 1.71
N SER A 48 -14.69 2.59 2.64
CA SER A 48 -16.04 3.02 3.00
C SER A 48 -16.73 3.57 1.75
N GLY A 49 -18.06 3.46 1.65
CA GLY A 49 -18.83 4.08 0.55
C GLY A 49 -18.55 5.59 0.43
N ASP A 50 -18.31 6.24 1.56
CA ASP A 50 -18.01 7.67 1.67
C ASP A 50 -16.51 7.95 1.90
N SER A 51 -15.62 7.03 1.52
CA SER A 51 -14.18 7.22 1.72
C SER A 51 -13.65 8.43 0.96
N ILE A 52 -12.85 9.26 1.62
CA ILE A 52 -12.19 10.40 1.00
C ILE A 52 -10.83 9.94 0.49
N THR A 53 -10.52 10.20 -0.78
CA THR A 53 -9.20 9.93 -1.36
C THR A 53 -8.69 11.19 -2.03
N LYS A 54 -7.50 11.65 -1.63
CA LYS A 54 -6.82 12.80 -2.22
C LYS A 54 -5.41 12.42 -2.63
N TRP A 55 -4.92 13.12 -3.65
CA TRP A 55 -3.54 13.04 -4.08
C TRP A 55 -3.04 14.46 -4.27
N PHE A 56 -1.91 14.76 -3.62
CA PHE A 56 -1.23 16.03 -3.71
C PHE A 56 0.13 15.83 -4.33
N LEU A 57 0.55 16.85 -5.08
CA LEU A 57 1.89 16.94 -5.59
C LEU A 57 2.59 18.13 -4.96
N ILE A 58 3.76 17.89 -4.39
CA ILE A 58 4.64 18.95 -3.92
C ILE A 58 5.69 19.16 -4.99
N GLY A 59 5.62 20.30 -5.65
CA GLY A 59 6.63 20.77 -6.58
C GLY A 59 7.21 22.11 -6.17
N SER A 60 8.08 22.63 -7.02
CA SER A 60 8.77 23.90 -6.81
C SER A 60 7.82 25.13 -6.69
N ASN A 61 6.56 25.00 -7.11
CA ASN A 61 5.56 26.09 -7.06
C ASN A 61 4.52 25.93 -5.92
N GLY A 62 4.64 24.91 -5.07
CA GLY A 62 3.68 24.64 -3.98
C GLY A 62 2.92 23.33 -4.15
N ILE A 63 1.71 23.27 -3.58
CA ILE A 63 0.81 22.11 -3.70
C ILE A 63 -0.02 22.27 -4.95
N GLU A 64 0.17 21.37 -5.90
CA GLU A 64 -0.58 21.33 -7.15
C GLU A 64 -1.57 20.16 -7.17
N ASP A 65 -2.77 20.42 -7.68
CA ASP A 65 -3.80 19.40 -7.95
C ASP A 65 -3.61 18.75 -9.35
N GLU A 66 -2.67 19.27 -10.14
CA GLU A 66 -2.32 18.83 -11.49
C GLU A 66 -0.84 18.42 -11.57
N ILE A 67 -0.48 17.64 -12.60
CA ILE A 67 0.94 17.38 -12.88
C ILE A 67 1.51 18.63 -13.56
N PRO A 68 2.51 19.31 -12.97
CA PRO A 68 3.15 20.46 -13.57
C PRO A 68 3.82 20.06 -14.86
N LEU A 69 3.92 21.02 -15.78
CA LEU A 69 4.68 20.85 -17.02
C LEU A 69 6.16 20.50 -16.78
N SER A 70 6.68 20.81 -15.59
CA SER A 70 8.03 20.47 -15.14
C SER A 70 8.16 19.05 -14.61
N ALA A 71 7.11 18.23 -14.57
CA ALA A 71 7.19 16.85 -14.11
C ALA A 71 6.89 15.85 -15.24
N LYS A 72 7.72 14.81 -15.35
CA LYS A 72 7.62 13.78 -16.38
C LYS A 72 7.43 12.40 -15.77
N LEU A 73 6.58 11.59 -16.40
CA LEU A 73 6.50 10.17 -16.10
C LEU A 73 7.66 9.43 -16.76
N VAL A 74 8.57 8.89 -15.95
CA VAL A 74 9.73 8.11 -16.39
C VAL A 74 9.45 6.63 -16.15
N PRO A 75 9.45 5.78 -17.20
CA PRO A 75 9.27 4.34 -17.05
C PRO A 75 10.39 3.72 -16.23
N LEU A 76 10.05 2.79 -15.33
CA LEU A 76 11.04 1.99 -14.61
C LEU A 76 11.73 0.96 -15.52
N SER A 77 12.94 0.55 -15.14
CA SER A 77 13.73 -0.47 -15.84
C SER A 77 12.99 -1.83 -15.91
N SER A 78 13.32 -2.63 -16.92
CA SER A 78 12.59 -3.83 -17.37
C SER A 78 12.45 -4.95 -16.32
N ASP A 79 13.28 -4.97 -15.28
CA ASP A 79 13.31 -6.07 -14.30
C ASP A 79 12.32 -5.87 -13.14
N SER A 80 11.44 -4.86 -13.21
CA SER A 80 10.52 -4.56 -12.11
C SER A 80 9.41 -5.62 -12.00
N VAL A 81 9.33 -6.23 -10.81
CA VAL A 81 8.27 -7.14 -10.35
C VAL A 81 6.87 -6.50 -10.39
N LEU A 82 6.81 -5.18 -10.61
CA LEU A 82 5.62 -4.35 -10.60
C LEU A 82 4.88 -4.29 -11.96
N CYS A 83 5.40 -4.89 -13.04
CA CYS A 83 4.76 -4.81 -14.35
C CYS A 83 3.32 -5.35 -14.35
N LYS A 84 2.36 -4.57 -14.85
CA LYS A 84 0.94 -4.98 -14.97
C LYS A 84 0.57 -5.26 -16.41
N LYS A 85 0.12 -6.48 -16.74
CA LYS A 85 -0.28 -6.86 -18.11
C LYS A 85 0.82 -6.56 -19.15
N GLY A 86 2.09 -6.69 -18.77
CA GLY A 86 3.24 -6.30 -19.60
C GLY A 86 3.48 -4.78 -19.71
N ILE A 87 2.66 -3.96 -19.05
CA ILE A 87 2.83 -2.51 -18.97
C ILE A 87 3.78 -2.19 -17.82
N LYS A 88 4.84 -1.46 -18.16
CA LYS A 88 5.82 -0.95 -17.20
C LYS A 88 5.22 0.20 -16.39
N PRO A 89 5.37 0.21 -15.06
CA PRO A 89 5.06 1.38 -14.27
C PRO A 89 6.01 2.53 -14.60
N SER A 90 5.50 3.75 -14.49
CA SER A 90 6.30 4.96 -14.48
C SER A 90 6.29 5.59 -13.09
N ILE A 91 7.36 6.28 -12.74
CA ILE A 91 7.45 7.18 -11.59
C ILE A 91 7.40 8.63 -12.08
N LEU A 92 6.97 9.53 -11.21
CA LEU A 92 6.96 10.96 -11.52
C LEU A 92 8.31 11.55 -11.12
N MET A 93 8.96 12.28 -12.03
CA MET A 93 10.27 12.88 -11.80
C MET A 93 10.27 14.34 -12.28
N SER A 94 11.02 15.20 -11.59
CA SER A 94 11.18 16.60 -11.98
C SER A 94 12.10 16.68 -13.21
N ILE A 95 11.78 17.57 -14.13
CA ILE A 95 12.57 17.87 -15.33
C ILE A 95 13.57 19.00 -15.03
N ASN A 96 13.33 19.79 -13.98
CA ASN A 96 14.21 20.90 -13.62
C ASN A 96 15.37 20.39 -12.75
N ASP A 97 16.52 20.14 -13.37
CA ASP A 97 17.78 19.80 -12.69
C ASP A 97 18.43 21.00 -11.96
N HIS A 98 17.84 22.19 -12.04
CA HIS A 98 18.42 23.40 -11.47
C HIS A 98 17.36 24.29 -10.84
N ASN A 99 17.05 24.02 -9.57
CA ASN A 99 16.86 25.08 -8.59
C ASN A 99 17.14 24.44 -7.22
N GLU A 100 18.21 24.86 -6.57
CA GLU A 100 18.39 24.63 -5.14
C GLU A 100 17.27 25.42 -4.43
N SER A 101 16.06 24.88 -4.36
CA SER A 101 15.09 25.36 -3.38
C SER A 101 15.72 25.16 -2.02
N ARG A 102 15.81 26.23 -1.24
CA ARG A 102 16.26 26.13 0.14
C ARG A 102 15.36 25.13 0.85
N GLU A 103 15.93 24.17 1.56
CA GLU A 103 15.21 23.12 2.29
C GLU A 103 14.06 23.70 3.16
N GLU A 104 14.27 24.91 3.69
CA GLU A 104 13.27 25.68 4.44
C GLU A 104 12.01 26.03 3.62
N GLU A 105 12.16 26.38 2.34
CA GLU A 105 11.03 26.67 1.44
C GLU A 105 10.24 25.40 1.12
N GLU A 106 10.92 24.28 0.87
CA GLU A 106 10.29 22.99 0.64
C GLU A 106 9.53 22.50 1.88
N ARG A 107 10.16 22.64 3.05
CA ARG A 107 9.53 22.31 4.34
C ARG A 107 8.30 23.18 4.59
N THR A 108 8.34 24.46 4.24
CA THR A 108 7.18 25.35 4.35
C THR A 108 6.03 24.89 3.43
N ARG A 109 6.33 24.53 2.17
CA ARG A 109 5.33 23.99 1.23
C ARG A 109 4.73 22.66 1.73
N TRP A 110 5.56 21.81 2.31
CA TRP A 110 5.13 20.55 2.93
C TRP A 110 4.10 20.77 4.05
N LEU A 111 4.30 21.79 4.88
CA LEU A 111 3.37 22.10 5.97
C LEU A 111 1.99 22.58 5.49
N LEU A 112 1.86 23.11 4.27
CA LEU A 112 0.57 23.50 3.68
C LEU A 112 -0.36 22.31 3.45
N ILE A 113 0.15 21.07 3.46
CA ILE A 113 -0.67 19.86 3.37
C ILE A 113 -1.66 19.80 4.54
N ALA A 114 -1.27 20.31 5.72
CA ALA A 114 -2.14 20.34 6.88
C ALA A 114 -3.46 21.06 6.56
N GLU A 115 -3.39 22.22 5.91
CA GLU A 115 -4.56 23.04 5.54
C GLU A 115 -5.46 22.32 4.53
N LYS A 116 -4.86 21.56 3.61
CA LYS A 116 -5.60 20.82 2.57
C LYS A 116 -6.27 19.54 3.08
N VAL A 117 -5.75 18.98 4.18
CA VAL A 117 -6.14 17.67 4.72
C VAL A 117 -7.00 17.78 5.96
N GLN A 118 -6.84 18.82 6.77
CA GLN A 118 -7.47 18.92 8.08
C GLN A 118 -8.99 18.74 8.04
N GLU A 119 -9.69 19.45 7.14
CA GLU A 119 -11.16 19.36 7.06
C GLU A 119 -11.62 17.95 6.69
N ASP A 120 -10.99 17.33 5.70
CA ASP A 120 -11.31 15.98 5.26
C ASP A 120 -10.97 14.93 6.32
N LEU A 121 -9.89 15.13 7.08
CA LEU A 121 -9.50 14.23 8.15
C LEU A 121 -10.55 14.21 9.26
N VAL A 122 -10.98 15.39 9.71
CA VAL A 122 -12.05 15.51 10.71
C VAL A 122 -13.35 14.93 10.17
N LEU A 123 -13.72 15.28 8.94
CA LEU A 123 -14.94 14.78 8.30
C LEU A 123 -14.94 13.24 8.12
N ALA A 124 -13.83 12.67 7.63
CA ALA A 124 -13.69 11.23 7.48
C ALA A 124 -13.75 10.52 8.83
N TYR A 125 -13.19 11.13 9.87
CA TYR A 125 -13.23 10.59 11.22
C TYR A 125 -14.64 10.62 11.80
N GLU A 126 -15.35 11.74 11.72
CA GLU A 126 -16.74 11.88 12.18
C GLU A 126 -17.67 10.89 11.48
N ARG A 127 -17.56 10.77 10.15
CA ARG A 127 -18.31 9.78 9.35
C ARG A 127 -18.01 8.34 9.77
N ALA A 128 -16.73 8.06 10.06
CA ALA A 128 -16.34 6.75 10.51
C ALA A 128 -16.86 6.44 11.92
N LYS A 129 -16.83 7.44 12.82
CA LYS A 129 -17.36 7.33 14.19
C LYS A 129 -18.86 7.03 14.19
N THR A 130 -19.66 7.81 13.45
CA THR A 130 -21.11 7.59 13.36
C THR A 130 -21.48 6.24 12.75
N ALA A 131 -20.73 5.79 11.72
CA ALA A 131 -20.92 4.46 11.14
C ALA A 131 -20.55 3.32 12.11
N MET A 132 -19.80 3.61 13.18
CA MET A 132 -19.34 2.65 14.18
C MET A 132 -20.16 2.65 15.48
N ASP A 133 -21.13 3.54 15.67
CA ASP A 133 -21.97 3.65 16.89
C ASP A 133 -22.96 2.47 17.10
N GLY A 134 -22.77 1.34 16.41
CA GLY A 134 -23.39 0.04 16.72
C GLY A 134 -22.53 -0.83 17.65
N GLU A 135 -22.97 -2.06 17.97
CA GLU A 135 -22.34 -3.01 18.92
C GLU A 135 -20.87 -3.42 18.65
N ASN A 136 -20.19 -2.84 17.66
CA ASN A 136 -18.83 -3.18 17.29
C ASN A 136 -17.84 -2.03 17.53
N GLN A 137 -17.08 -2.11 18.63
CA GLN A 137 -15.92 -1.25 18.92
C GLN A 137 -14.81 -1.43 17.86
N HIS A 138 -14.89 -0.68 16.78
CA HIS A 138 -13.82 -0.55 15.81
C HIS A 138 -12.90 0.61 16.21
N VAL A 139 -11.61 0.32 16.39
CA VAL A 139 -10.61 1.36 16.68
C VAL A 139 -10.15 1.97 15.36
N LEU A 140 -10.44 3.25 15.16
CA LEU A 140 -9.88 4.07 14.09
C LEU A 140 -8.40 4.33 14.33
N ARG A 141 -7.61 4.29 13.26
CA ARG A 141 -6.17 4.53 13.30
C ARG A 141 -5.75 5.37 12.11
N LEU A 142 -5.18 6.51 12.41
CA LEU A 142 -4.42 7.36 11.51
C LEU A 142 -2.96 6.91 11.51
N VAL A 143 -2.46 6.59 10.31
CA VAL A 143 -1.07 6.15 10.10
C VAL A 143 -0.47 6.87 8.90
N ALA A 144 0.84 7.14 8.96
CA ALA A 144 1.64 7.55 7.83
C ALA A 144 2.50 6.37 7.35
N SER A 145 2.65 6.22 6.04
CA SER A 145 3.48 5.20 5.41
C SER A 145 4.30 5.81 4.29
N PHE A 146 5.49 5.26 4.05
CA PHE A 146 6.42 5.75 3.05
C PHE A 146 6.61 4.73 1.94
N GLY A 147 6.89 5.20 0.74
CA GLY A 147 6.96 4.36 -0.44
C GLY A 147 6.98 5.16 -1.73
N ASN A 148 6.39 4.61 -2.79
CA ASN A 148 6.45 5.22 -4.13
C ASN A 148 5.10 5.14 -4.84
N ASN A 149 4.70 6.24 -5.49
CA ASN A 149 3.58 6.24 -6.43
C ASN A 149 4.03 5.80 -7.82
N PHE A 150 3.45 4.68 -8.26
CA PHE A 150 3.59 4.15 -9.60
C PHE A 150 2.38 4.46 -10.45
N PHE A 151 2.62 4.79 -11.72
CA PHE A 151 1.59 5.13 -12.70
C PHE A 151 1.61 4.12 -13.84
N TYR A 152 0.44 3.55 -14.17
CA TYR A 152 0.30 2.59 -15.27
C TYR A 152 -0.41 3.22 -16.46
N GLY A 153 0.37 3.62 -17.45
CA GLY A 153 -0.09 4.33 -18.64
C GLY A 153 0.15 5.84 -18.58
N GLN A 154 -0.29 6.56 -19.61
CA GLN A 154 0.00 7.99 -19.78
C GLN A 154 -0.87 8.91 -18.91
N LYS A 155 -1.85 8.37 -18.17
CA LYS A 155 -2.78 9.16 -17.34
C LYS A 155 -2.56 8.87 -15.86
N PRO A 156 -2.57 9.91 -14.99
CA PRO A 156 -2.40 9.75 -13.55
C PRO A 156 -3.52 8.98 -12.85
N SER A 157 -4.66 8.76 -13.52
CA SER A 157 -5.80 8.01 -12.97
C SER A 157 -5.49 6.55 -12.63
N ASN A 158 -4.38 5.99 -13.12
CA ASN A 158 -3.93 4.62 -12.84
C ASN A 158 -2.75 4.58 -11.87
N LYS A 159 -2.86 5.35 -10.79
CA LYS A 159 -1.85 5.45 -9.73
C LYS A 159 -1.97 4.34 -8.70
N ILE A 160 -0.85 3.78 -8.27
CA ILE A 160 -0.73 2.79 -7.22
C ILE A 160 0.43 3.18 -6.33
N PHE A 161 0.19 3.27 -5.04
CA PHE A 161 1.27 3.51 -4.08
C PHE A 161 1.79 2.17 -3.60
N SER A 162 3.07 1.89 -3.81
CA SER A 162 3.73 0.79 -3.13
C SER A 162 4.30 1.28 -1.81
N THR A 163 4.10 0.50 -0.76
CA THR A 163 4.73 0.70 0.56
C THR A 163 6.10 0.03 0.66
N ASP A 164 6.57 -0.60 -0.42
CA ASP A 164 7.89 -1.21 -0.47
C ASP A 164 8.98 -0.12 -0.57
N VAL A 165 9.92 -0.15 0.37
CA VAL A 165 11.02 0.83 0.46
C VAL A 165 12.39 0.15 0.29
N PRO A 166 13.41 0.88 -0.21
CA PRO A 166 14.76 0.33 -0.33
C PRO A 166 15.36 -0.11 1.02
N THR A 167 16.25 -1.11 0.99
CA THR A 167 16.98 -1.58 2.19
C THR A 167 17.80 -0.46 2.84
N SER A 168 18.40 0.40 2.03
CA SER A 168 19.15 1.58 2.50
C SER A 168 18.31 2.52 3.35
N TYR A 169 17.02 2.68 3.02
CA TYR A 169 16.10 3.47 3.82
C TYR A 169 15.83 2.85 5.20
N LEU A 170 15.70 1.51 5.28
CA LEU A 170 15.59 0.84 6.58
C LEU A 170 16.84 1.04 7.44
N HIS A 171 18.03 1.01 6.81
CA HIS A 171 19.28 1.29 7.52
C HIS A 171 19.31 2.74 8.02
N HIS A 172 18.96 3.71 7.18
CA HIS A 172 18.87 5.12 7.55
C HIS A 172 17.91 5.35 8.72
N ILE A 173 16.73 4.73 8.70
CA ILE A 173 15.77 4.79 9.81
C ILE A 173 16.42 4.34 11.13
N LYS A 174 17.05 3.16 11.13
CA LYS A 174 17.60 2.57 12.35
C LYS A 174 18.77 3.36 12.90
N SER A 175 19.62 3.88 12.02
CA SER A 175 20.87 4.56 12.40
C SER A 175 20.69 6.04 12.72
N HIS A 176 19.78 6.74 12.03
CA HIS A 176 19.66 8.20 12.13
C HIS A 176 18.29 8.62 12.70
N LEU A 177 17.19 8.18 12.10
CA LEU A 177 15.85 8.69 12.47
C LEU A 177 15.38 8.19 13.83
N VAL A 178 15.69 6.94 14.18
CA VAL A 178 15.34 6.37 15.50
C VAL A 178 16.03 7.17 16.62
N PRO A 179 17.36 7.37 16.63
CA PRO A 179 18.01 8.23 17.63
C PRO A 179 17.55 9.69 17.59
N ARG A 180 17.46 10.31 16.39
CA ARG A 180 17.11 11.72 16.21
C ARG A 180 15.75 12.08 16.82
N HIS A 181 14.77 11.18 16.72
CA HIS A 181 13.43 11.39 17.29
C HIS A 181 13.23 10.74 18.66
N GLY A 182 14.30 10.31 19.33
CA GLY A 182 14.25 9.69 20.66
C GLY A 182 13.35 8.44 20.71
N LEU A 183 13.31 7.67 19.62
CA LEU A 183 12.52 6.46 19.52
C LEU A 183 13.29 5.29 20.17
N CYS A 184 12.65 4.58 21.10
CA CYS A 184 13.22 3.41 21.75
C CYS A 184 12.54 2.14 21.25
N ILE A 185 13.29 1.03 21.18
CA ILE A 185 12.73 -0.28 20.85
C ILE A 185 11.66 -0.64 21.90
N ASP A 186 10.46 -0.95 21.41
CA ASP A 186 9.32 -1.41 22.21
C ASP A 186 9.16 -2.92 22.11
N LEU A 187 9.22 -3.45 20.89
CA LEU A 187 8.93 -4.85 20.62
C LEU A 187 9.62 -5.29 19.34
N GLU A 188 10.30 -6.43 19.42
CA GLU A 188 10.71 -7.19 18.25
C GLU A 188 9.79 -8.39 18.09
N LYS A 189 9.34 -8.60 16.86
CA LYS A 189 8.41 -9.66 16.53
C LYS A 189 8.83 -10.36 15.26
N GLU A 190 9.14 -11.63 15.42
CA GLU A 190 9.27 -12.57 14.33
C GLU A 190 8.06 -13.50 14.33
N ARG A 191 7.50 -13.74 13.15
CA ARG A 191 6.36 -14.64 12.98
C ARG A 191 6.29 -15.16 11.57
N TYR A 192 5.68 -16.34 11.44
CA TYR A 192 5.29 -16.87 10.14
C TYR A 192 3.81 -16.60 9.90
N THR A 193 3.44 -16.41 8.64
CA THR A 193 2.05 -16.35 8.21
C THR A 193 1.84 -17.31 7.07
N VAL A 194 0.88 -18.21 7.25
CA VAL A 194 0.49 -19.16 6.23
C VAL A 194 -0.94 -18.83 5.84
N LYS A 195 -1.15 -18.56 4.54
CA LYS A 195 -2.48 -18.38 3.98
C LYS A 195 -2.96 -19.70 3.43
N VAL A 196 -4.12 -20.12 3.91
CA VAL A 196 -4.79 -21.34 3.46
C VAL A 196 -6.16 -21.02 2.90
N SER A 197 -6.62 -21.86 1.98
CA SER A 197 -7.98 -21.82 1.43
C SER A 197 -8.55 -23.23 1.38
N HIS A 198 -9.85 -23.34 1.59
CA HIS A 198 -10.56 -24.61 1.41
C HIS A 198 -10.95 -24.79 -0.06
N TYR A 199 -10.88 -26.01 -0.62
CA TYR A 199 -11.21 -26.23 -2.04
C TYR A 199 -12.67 -25.89 -2.39
N THR A 200 -13.63 -26.06 -1.46
CA THR A 200 -15.03 -25.64 -1.67
C THR A 200 -15.24 -24.14 -1.56
N ARG A 201 -14.31 -23.43 -0.91
CA ARG A 201 -14.36 -21.99 -0.65
C ARG A 201 -13.03 -21.33 -1.06
N PRO A 202 -12.61 -21.43 -2.32
CA PRO A 202 -11.26 -21.01 -2.76
C PRO A 202 -11.05 -19.49 -2.71
N ASN A 203 -12.15 -18.74 -2.59
CA ASN A 203 -12.15 -17.28 -2.45
C ASN A 203 -12.09 -16.82 -0.98
N GLU A 204 -12.28 -17.73 -0.03
CA GLU A 204 -12.06 -17.46 1.39
C GLU A 204 -10.60 -17.72 1.73
N THR A 205 -9.95 -16.72 2.30
CA THR A 205 -8.58 -16.84 2.76
C THR A 205 -8.55 -16.87 4.27
N ILE A 206 -7.93 -17.91 4.82
CA ILE A 206 -7.65 -18.00 6.24
C ILE A 206 -6.18 -17.63 6.44
N ASN A 207 -5.94 -16.56 7.20
CA ASN A 207 -4.60 -16.17 7.58
C ASN A 207 -4.25 -16.81 8.93
N CYS A 208 -3.27 -17.70 8.92
CA CYS A 208 -2.75 -18.38 10.09
C CYS A 208 -1.45 -17.67 10.52
N LYS A 209 -1.40 -17.18 11.74
CA LYS A 209 -0.19 -16.60 12.33
C LYS A 209 0.44 -17.62 13.27
N CYS A 210 1.72 -17.86 13.02
CA CYS A 210 2.48 -18.92 13.68
C CYS A 210 3.76 -18.38 14.31
N THR A 211 4.19 -19.01 15.38
CA THR A 211 5.55 -18.97 15.90
C THR A 211 6.27 -20.28 15.56
N VAL A 212 7.57 -20.34 15.83
CA VAL A 212 8.38 -21.54 15.64
C VAL A 212 8.54 -22.22 17.00
N LYS A 213 8.39 -23.55 17.04
CA LYS A 213 8.66 -24.40 18.21
C LYS A 213 10.15 -24.73 18.26
N GLU A 214 10.63 -25.25 19.39
CA GLU A 214 12.05 -25.66 19.55
C GLU A 214 12.50 -26.71 18.53
N ASP A 215 11.57 -27.56 18.07
CA ASP A 215 11.81 -28.59 17.06
C ASP A 215 11.77 -28.07 15.60
N GLY A 216 11.67 -26.75 15.40
CA GLY A 216 11.62 -26.11 14.08
C GLY A 216 10.25 -26.15 13.39
N ARG A 217 9.23 -26.76 14.00
CA ARG A 217 7.86 -26.80 13.46
C ARG A 217 7.08 -25.54 13.81
N LEU A 218 6.01 -25.29 13.06
CA LEU A 218 5.13 -24.15 13.34
C LEU A 218 4.16 -24.42 14.49
N SER A 219 3.87 -23.38 15.27
CA SER A 219 2.79 -23.35 16.26
C SER A 219 1.84 -22.20 15.93
N MET A 220 0.60 -22.53 15.56
CA MET A 220 -0.42 -21.53 15.26
C MET A 220 -1.02 -20.95 16.54
N TYR A 221 -0.88 -19.63 16.73
CA TYR A 221 -1.46 -18.92 17.88
C TYR A 221 -2.67 -18.06 17.50
N LYS A 222 -2.88 -17.80 16.21
CA LYS A 222 -4.03 -17.03 15.73
C LYS A 222 -4.41 -17.40 14.31
N ALA A 223 -5.67 -17.77 14.11
CA ALA A 223 -6.27 -17.90 12.79
C ALA A 223 -7.30 -16.79 12.56
N SER A 224 -7.47 -16.37 11.32
CA SER A 224 -8.41 -15.30 10.98
C SER A 224 -8.98 -15.49 9.58
N LEU A 225 -10.31 -15.56 9.49
CA LEU A 225 -11.00 -15.64 8.22
C LEU A 225 -11.11 -14.26 7.59
N LYS A 226 -10.72 -14.15 6.32
CA LYS A 226 -10.87 -12.94 5.51
C LYS A 226 -11.98 -13.16 4.50
N PHE A 227 -13.16 -12.62 4.78
CA PHE A 227 -14.25 -12.55 3.82
C PHE A 227 -13.99 -11.41 2.82
N LEU A 228 -13.80 -11.76 1.56
CA LEU A 228 -14.07 -10.84 0.46
C LEU A 228 -15.60 -10.71 0.36
N LEU A 229 -16.17 -9.59 0.83
CA LEU A 229 -17.57 -9.27 0.56
C LEU A 229 -17.71 -9.05 -0.96
N CYS A 230 -18.10 -10.12 -1.66
CA CYS A 230 -18.57 -10.08 -3.02
C CYS A 230 -20.10 -10.12 -2.97
N LEU A 231 -20.73 -9.01 -2.64
CA LEU A 231 -22.09 -8.79 -3.14
C LEU A 231 -21.95 -8.53 -4.63
N CYS A 232 -22.19 -9.55 -5.45
CA CYS A 232 -22.97 -9.45 -6.68
C CYS A 232 -23.29 -10.85 -7.19
N LEU A 233 -24.58 -11.03 -7.43
CA LEU A 233 -25.25 -12.16 -8.03
C LEU A 233 -24.67 -12.55 -9.40
N LEU A 234 -24.80 -13.85 -9.70
CA LEU A 234 -24.91 -14.48 -11.02
C LEU A 234 -23.68 -14.52 -11.95
N MET A 235 -23.20 -15.75 -12.10
CA MET A 235 -22.95 -16.50 -13.33
C MET A 235 -21.81 -16.07 -14.29
N SER A 236 -21.01 -17.11 -14.57
CA SER A 236 -20.34 -17.44 -15.85
C SER A 236 -19.23 -16.51 -16.36
N TYR A 237 -18.00 -17.00 -16.25
CA TYR A 237 -16.96 -17.15 -17.29
C TYR A 237 -15.56 -17.00 -16.67
N MET A 238 -14.89 -18.14 -16.55
CA MET A 238 -13.47 -18.27 -16.23
C MET A 238 -12.62 -17.73 -17.39
N LYS A 239 -11.71 -16.80 -17.09
CA LYS A 239 -10.28 -16.90 -17.42
C LYS A 239 -9.50 -15.86 -16.62
N ALA A 240 -8.52 -16.36 -15.88
CA ALA A 240 -7.90 -15.73 -14.74
C ALA A 240 -6.96 -14.57 -15.13
N CYS A 241 -7.21 -13.38 -14.58
CA CYS A 241 -6.17 -12.36 -14.40
C CYS A 241 -5.54 -12.57 -13.02
N VAL A 242 -4.24 -12.83 -13.06
CA VAL A 242 -3.34 -12.99 -11.92
C VAL A 242 -3.06 -11.61 -11.35
N LEU A 243 -3.31 -11.44 -10.05
CA LEU A 243 -3.26 -10.13 -9.40
C LEU A 243 -2.31 -10.04 -8.23
N PHE A 244 -1.58 -8.93 -8.28
CA PHE A 244 -0.58 -8.51 -7.34
C PHE A 244 -1.17 -8.15 -5.98
N LEU A 245 -0.44 -8.62 -4.97
CA LEU A 245 -0.72 -8.54 -3.55
C LEU A 245 -0.20 -7.21 -3.00
N GLU A 246 -1.08 -6.26 -2.76
CA GLU A 246 -0.76 -5.15 -1.86
C GLU A 246 -1.29 -5.47 -0.46
N GLN A 247 -0.44 -6.12 0.36
CA GLN A 247 -0.71 -6.23 1.79
C GLN A 247 -0.35 -4.91 2.47
N VAL A 248 -1.36 -4.10 2.78
CA VAL A 248 -1.32 -3.21 3.96
C VAL A 248 -2.50 -3.63 4.84
N GLU A 249 -2.16 -4.10 6.04
CA GLU A 249 -3.05 -4.54 7.13
C GLU A 249 -4.43 -5.09 6.69
N HIS A 250 -4.46 -6.35 6.29
CA HIS A 250 -5.70 -7.02 5.87
C HIS A 250 -6.78 -7.02 6.97
N ASN A 251 -7.99 -6.62 6.55
CA ASN A 251 -9.21 -6.41 7.34
C ASN A 251 -9.37 -4.99 7.93
N GLN A 252 -8.96 -3.98 7.16
CA GLN A 252 -9.24 -2.57 7.45
C GLN A 252 -10.25 -1.98 6.47
N ILE A 253 -11.11 -1.10 6.98
CA ILE A 253 -11.97 -0.23 6.17
C ILE A 253 -11.27 1.13 6.11
N ARG A 254 -10.92 1.57 4.90
CA ARG A 254 -10.27 2.87 4.68
C ARG A 254 -11.33 3.97 4.61
N HIS A 255 -11.17 4.99 5.44
CA HIS A 255 -12.05 6.16 5.51
C HIS A 255 -11.42 7.41 4.89
N LEU A 256 -10.08 7.54 5.03
CA LEU A 256 -9.30 8.57 4.37
C LEU A 256 -8.03 7.95 3.78
N LEU A 257 -7.69 8.38 2.57
CA LEU A 257 -6.41 8.09 1.92
C LEU A 257 -5.87 9.37 1.30
N VAL A 258 -4.75 9.88 1.80
CA VAL A 258 -4.07 11.04 1.23
C VAL A 258 -2.69 10.60 0.80
N ASP A 259 -2.45 10.62 -0.51
CA ASP A 259 -1.14 10.37 -1.07
C ASP A 259 -0.47 11.69 -1.39
N VAL A 260 0.79 11.81 -1.04
CA VAL A 260 1.59 13.00 -1.27
C VAL A 260 2.82 12.58 -2.06
N SER A 261 2.89 13.08 -3.29
CA SER A 261 4.04 12.88 -4.15
C SER A 261 5.06 13.99 -3.94
N CYS A 262 6.29 13.62 -3.61
CA CYS A 262 7.38 14.56 -3.34
C CYS A 262 8.39 14.46 -4.48
N ILE A 263 8.24 15.30 -5.52
CA ILE A 263 9.02 15.12 -6.76
C ILE A 263 10.52 15.33 -6.53
N ASP A 264 10.85 16.24 -5.62
CA ASP A 264 12.23 16.58 -5.27
C ASP A 264 12.83 15.62 -4.24
N LYS A 265 12.07 14.58 -3.82
CA LYS A 265 12.51 13.55 -2.88
C LYS A 265 12.37 12.18 -3.50
N ASN A 266 13.10 11.21 -2.93
CA ASN A 266 13.11 9.83 -3.44
C ASN A 266 12.02 8.93 -2.82
N LEU A 267 11.13 9.52 -2.02
CA LEU A 267 10.06 8.82 -1.32
C LEU A 267 8.81 9.69 -1.31
N ASP A 268 7.68 9.02 -1.51
CA ASP A 268 6.35 9.55 -1.34
C ASP A 268 5.77 9.14 0.03
N MET A 269 4.76 9.89 0.47
CA MET A 269 4.03 9.59 1.70
C MET A 269 2.58 9.23 1.41
N ARG A 270 2.03 8.31 2.17
CA ARG A 270 0.59 8.04 2.28
C ARG A 270 0.13 8.18 3.72
N LEU A 271 -0.79 9.11 3.96
CA LEU A 271 -1.56 9.23 5.20
C LEU A 271 -2.88 8.49 5.06
N MET A 272 -3.21 7.61 6.01
CA MET A 272 -4.39 6.76 5.93
C MET A 272 -5.13 6.73 7.27
N LEU A 273 -6.43 7.01 7.25
CA LEU A 273 -7.34 6.76 8.37
C LEU A 273 -8.12 5.47 8.07
N ALA A 274 -7.98 4.47 8.94
CA ALA A 274 -8.63 3.19 8.74
C ALA A 274 -9.20 2.59 10.05
N ALA A 275 -10.36 1.96 9.94
CA ALA A 275 -10.97 1.19 11.01
C ALA A 275 -10.55 -0.28 10.91
N LYS A 276 -10.16 -0.89 12.04
CA LYS A 276 -9.85 -2.32 12.08
C LYS A 276 -11.14 -3.12 12.24
N ARG A 277 -11.47 -3.98 11.27
CA ARG A 277 -12.66 -4.81 11.31
C ARG A 277 -12.48 -6.00 12.26
N LYS A 278 -13.59 -6.43 12.89
CA LYS A 278 -13.68 -7.66 13.68
C LYS A 278 -13.41 -8.84 12.76
N ILE A 279 -12.56 -9.74 13.24
CA ILE A 279 -12.21 -10.97 12.54
C ILE A 279 -13.26 -12.01 12.92
N THR A 280 -13.80 -12.73 11.95
CA THR A 280 -14.67 -13.87 12.23
C THR A 280 -13.81 -15.02 12.77
N SER A 281 -14.23 -15.61 13.89
CA SER A 281 -13.61 -16.81 14.43
C SER A 281 -13.92 -18.00 13.52
N LEU A 282 -12.96 -18.90 13.41
CA LEU A 282 -13.16 -20.21 12.78
C LEU A 282 -13.79 -21.17 13.78
N THR A 283 -14.43 -22.22 13.28
CA THR A 283 -14.89 -23.33 14.13
C THR A 283 -13.71 -24.14 14.65
N GLU A 284 -13.91 -24.85 15.77
CA GLU A 284 -12.86 -25.70 16.35
C GLU A 284 -12.37 -26.78 15.38
N LYS A 285 -13.28 -27.35 14.58
CA LYS A 285 -12.93 -28.31 13.53
C LYS A 285 -11.98 -27.69 12.50
N GLU A 286 -12.34 -26.53 11.94
CA GLU A 286 -11.48 -25.85 10.96
C GLU A 286 -10.11 -25.51 11.55
N ILE A 287 -10.06 -25.09 12.82
CA ILE A 287 -8.81 -24.82 13.53
C ILE A 287 -7.98 -26.11 13.63
N SER A 288 -8.60 -27.25 13.98
CA SER A 288 -7.92 -28.54 14.10
C SER A 288 -7.36 -29.03 12.76
N ASP A 289 -8.17 -28.99 11.70
CA ASP A 289 -7.78 -29.42 10.36
C ASP A 289 -6.57 -28.60 9.86
N ILE A 290 -6.59 -27.28 10.09
CA ILE A 290 -5.50 -26.37 9.73
C ILE A 290 -4.27 -26.59 10.61
N LYS A 291 -4.43 -26.89 11.91
CA LYS A 291 -3.28 -27.20 12.78
C LYS A 291 -2.50 -28.40 12.27
N GLY A 292 -3.18 -29.49 11.89
CA GLY A 292 -2.52 -30.67 11.32
C GLY A 292 -1.72 -30.36 10.06
N LEU A 293 -2.26 -29.48 9.20
CA LEU A 293 -1.56 -28.97 8.01
C LEU A 293 -0.30 -28.17 8.38
N LEU A 294 -0.37 -27.30 9.38
CA LEU A 294 0.74 -26.44 9.81
C LEU A 294 1.82 -27.19 10.60
N ASP A 295 1.45 -28.22 11.37
CA ASP A 295 2.40 -29.04 12.13
C ASP A 295 3.34 -29.86 11.23
N SER A 296 2.98 -30.04 9.95
CA SER A 296 3.85 -30.68 8.96
C SER A 296 4.90 -29.73 8.36
N ALA A 297 4.79 -28.43 8.62
CA ALA A 297 5.72 -27.42 8.14
C ALA A 297 6.94 -27.30 9.05
N THR A 298 8.12 -27.21 8.45
CA THR A 298 9.38 -26.90 9.16
C THR A 298 9.97 -25.61 8.62
N VAL A 299 10.57 -24.82 9.49
CA VAL A 299 11.43 -23.71 9.08
C VAL A 299 12.63 -24.27 8.32
N ASP A 300 13.00 -23.62 7.23
CA ASP A 300 14.21 -23.99 6.50
C ASP A 300 15.45 -23.48 7.24
N PRO A 301 16.31 -24.35 7.80
CA PRO A 301 17.50 -23.92 8.52
C PRO A 301 18.60 -23.37 7.60
N ASN A 302 18.54 -23.65 6.29
CA ASN A 302 19.64 -23.37 5.36
C ASN A 302 19.44 -22.13 4.50
N CYS A 303 18.37 -21.34 4.76
CA CYS A 303 18.03 -20.16 3.94
C CYS A 303 18.09 -20.45 2.44
N ASP A 304 17.64 -21.64 2.02
CA ASP A 304 17.65 -22.03 0.61
C ASP A 304 16.86 -20.99 -0.18
N PRO A 305 17.37 -20.48 -1.31
CA PRO A 305 16.61 -19.57 -2.17
C PRO A 305 15.29 -20.18 -2.69
N ASN A 306 15.13 -21.51 -2.63
CA ASN A 306 13.86 -22.20 -2.92
C ASN A 306 12.92 -22.33 -1.70
N ALA A 307 13.35 -21.88 -0.51
CA ALA A 307 12.54 -21.90 0.70
C ALA A 307 11.37 -20.93 0.55
N LYS A 308 10.15 -21.47 0.49
CA LYS A 308 8.94 -20.69 0.24
C LYS A 308 8.62 -19.78 1.43
N GLY A 309 9.10 -18.54 1.43
CA GLY A 309 8.96 -17.63 2.57
C GLY A 309 9.59 -18.22 3.84
N GLY A 310 10.73 -18.90 3.69
CA GLY A 310 11.47 -19.56 4.78
C GLY A 310 10.84 -20.85 5.33
N LEU A 311 9.84 -21.43 4.67
CA LEU A 311 9.16 -22.65 5.11
C LEU A 311 9.29 -23.79 4.09
N ARG A 312 9.31 -25.03 4.60
CA ARG A 312 9.24 -26.27 3.82
C ARG A 312 8.11 -27.16 4.29
N TRP A 313 7.46 -27.81 3.33
CA TRP A 313 6.52 -28.91 3.56
C TRP A 313 7.06 -30.17 2.89
N PRO A 314 6.91 -31.36 3.52
CA PRO A 314 7.10 -32.61 2.83
C PRO A 314 6.19 -32.73 1.60
N PHE A 315 6.62 -33.50 0.61
CA PHE A 315 5.86 -33.68 -0.63
C PHE A 315 4.41 -34.11 -0.34
N GLY A 316 3.44 -33.40 -0.93
CA GLY A 316 2.01 -33.65 -0.74
C GLY A 316 1.43 -33.26 0.63
N LYS A 317 2.22 -32.65 1.52
CA LYS A 317 1.77 -32.19 2.85
C LYS A 317 1.38 -30.71 2.90
N SER A 318 1.46 -29.99 1.79
CA SER A 318 0.92 -28.62 1.68
C SER A 318 -0.60 -28.57 1.48
N SER A 319 -1.26 -29.73 1.44
CA SER A 319 -2.71 -29.88 1.51
C SER A 319 -3.13 -30.92 2.55
N SER A 320 -4.27 -30.67 3.19
CA SER A 320 -4.91 -31.58 4.14
C SER A 320 -5.97 -32.44 3.44
N GLY A 321 -6.21 -33.65 3.97
CA GLY A 321 -7.32 -34.50 3.51
C GLY A 321 -8.69 -33.85 3.71
N ASP A 322 -8.79 -32.96 4.71
CA ASP A 322 -9.97 -32.16 5.01
C ASP A 322 -10.17 -30.96 4.06
N GLY A 323 -9.32 -30.79 3.05
CA GLY A 323 -9.58 -29.87 1.96
C GLY A 323 -8.95 -28.49 2.03
N TYR A 324 -8.20 -28.20 3.09
CA TYR A 324 -7.38 -26.99 3.17
C TYR A 324 -6.06 -27.18 2.44
N SER A 325 -5.67 -26.19 1.64
CA SER A 325 -4.35 -26.11 1.02
C SER A 325 -3.67 -24.78 1.33
N VAL A 326 -2.36 -24.84 1.55
CA VAL A 326 -1.48 -23.66 1.59
C VAL A 326 -1.38 -23.09 0.19
N PHE A 327 -1.38 -21.77 0.08
CA PHE A 327 -1.11 -21.11 -1.20
C PHE A 327 -0.15 -19.93 -1.09
N GLU A 328 0.11 -19.44 0.12
CA GLU A 328 1.10 -18.41 0.37
C GLU A 328 1.70 -18.59 1.77
N SER A 329 3.02 -18.45 1.84
CA SER A 329 3.79 -18.43 3.08
C SER A 329 4.55 -17.12 3.18
N CYS A 330 4.66 -16.59 4.40
CA CYS A 330 5.39 -15.36 4.66
C CYS A 330 6.19 -15.49 5.96
N HIS A 331 7.46 -15.13 5.90
CA HIS A 331 8.29 -14.85 7.06
C HIS A 331 8.29 -13.35 7.33
N VAL A 332 7.86 -12.95 8.52
CA VAL A 332 7.70 -11.55 8.88
C VAL A 332 8.57 -11.22 10.08
N LYS A 333 9.53 -10.33 9.88
CA LYS A 333 10.30 -9.68 10.94
C LYS A 333 9.81 -8.25 11.09
N ALA A 334 9.49 -7.83 12.30
CA ALA A 334 9.05 -6.47 12.58
C ALA A 334 9.67 -5.96 13.88
N THR A 335 10.25 -4.77 13.81
CA THR A 335 10.71 -4.02 14.98
C THR A 335 9.79 -2.82 15.16
N VAL A 336 9.29 -2.66 16.37
CA VAL A 336 8.46 -1.53 16.77
C VAL A 336 9.30 -0.63 17.65
N TYR A 337 9.37 0.64 17.30
CA TYR A 337 9.93 1.70 18.11
C TYR A 337 8.82 2.62 18.60
N LYS A 338 8.99 3.20 19.78
CA LYS A 338 8.02 4.14 20.35
C LYS A 338 8.73 5.29 21.05
N ASN A 339 8.08 6.45 21.03
CA ASN A 339 8.31 7.53 21.96
C ASN A 339 6.94 7.98 22.51
N GLN A 340 6.85 9.18 23.07
CA GLN A 340 5.60 9.72 23.60
C GLN A 340 4.53 9.88 22.50
N THR A 341 4.89 10.47 21.37
CA THR A 341 3.93 10.95 20.35
C THR A 341 3.75 10.00 19.16
N LEU A 342 4.73 9.13 18.91
CA LEU A 342 4.83 8.24 17.73
C LEU A 342 5.02 6.78 18.12
N ARG A 343 4.57 5.91 17.21
CA ARG A 343 4.96 4.50 17.17
C ARG A 343 5.39 4.14 15.75
N LEU A 344 6.68 3.94 15.57
CA LEU A 344 7.28 3.53 14.31
C LEU A 344 7.30 1.99 14.23
N ARG A 345 6.89 1.45 13.10
CA ARG A 345 6.97 0.02 12.80
C ARG A 345 7.75 -0.17 11.52
N VAL A 346 8.91 -0.81 11.65
CA VAL A 346 9.71 -1.28 10.52
C VAL A 346 9.44 -2.76 10.35
N ARG A 347 9.07 -3.19 9.14
CA ARG A 347 8.70 -4.57 8.85
C ARG A 347 9.38 -5.04 7.58
N GLU A 348 9.95 -6.22 7.62
CA GLU A 348 10.40 -6.96 6.46
C GLU A 348 9.54 -8.23 6.33
N THR A 349 9.08 -8.50 5.12
CA THR A 349 8.25 -9.65 4.80
C THR A 349 8.81 -10.35 3.58
N ASP A 350 9.41 -11.50 3.80
CA ASP A 350 9.73 -12.44 2.73
C ASP A 350 8.50 -13.32 2.50
N ARG A 351 7.96 -13.28 1.29
CA ARG A 351 6.77 -14.06 0.92
C ARG A 351 7.04 -14.92 -0.29
N TYR A 352 6.36 -16.06 -0.32
CA TYR A 352 6.27 -16.91 -1.48
C TYR A 352 4.82 -17.26 -1.75
N ASN A 353 4.38 -17.07 -2.99
CA ASN A 353 3.03 -17.40 -3.41
C ASN A 353 3.04 -18.57 -4.39
N GLU A 354 2.47 -19.70 -3.96
CA GLU A 354 2.48 -20.95 -4.73
C GLU A 354 1.61 -20.88 -5.99
N ARG A 355 0.58 -20.04 -6.01
CA ARG A 355 -0.34 -19.94 -7.16
C ARG A 355 0.32 -19.29 -8.37
N ILE A 356 1.32 -18.44 -8.13
CA ILE A 356 2.02 -17.70 -9.18
C ILE A 356 3.49 -18.11 -9.29
N GLY A 357 4.02 -18.87 -8.33
CA GLY A 357 5.39 -19.35 -8.33
C GLY A 357 6.43 -18.24 -8.11
N THR A 358 6.07 -17.14 -7.45
CA THR A 358 6.97 -16.02 -7.23
C THR A 358 7.24 -15.76 -5.75
N GLY A 359 8.51 -15.48 -5.45
CA GLY A 359 8.97 -14.93 -4.18
C GLY A 359 9.12 -13.41 -4.26
N GLU A 360 8.84 -12.71 -3.17
CA GLU A 360 9.01 -11.26 -3.07
C GLU A 360 9.42 -10.89 -1.64
N VAL A 361 10.43 -10.02 -1.50
CA VAL A 361 10.77 -9.41 -0.22
C VAL A 361 10.22 -7.99 -0.21
N LYS A 362 9.33 -7.71 0.74
CA LYS A 362 8.71 -6.40 0.93
C LYS A 362 9.16 -5.77 2.25
N ARG A 363 9.55 -4.51 2.20
CA ARG A 363 10.01 -3.70 3.34
C ARG A 363 9.03 -2.57 3.56
N GLU A 364 8.50 -2.43 4.75
CA GLU A 364 7.45 -1.45 5.07
C GLU A 364 7.86 -0.61 6.28
N VAL A 365 7.58 0.69 6.19
CA VAL A 365 7.78 1.66 7.26
C VAL A 365 6.47 2.36 7.51
N ILE A 366 5.93 2.18 8.72
CA ILE A 366 4.63 2.73 9.11
C ILE A 366 4.77 3.47 10.44
N LEU A 367 4.33 4.72 10.47
CA LEU A 367 4.22 5.54 11.68
C LEU A 367 2.76 5.61 12.13
N MET A 368 2.49 5.20 13.36
CA MET A 368 1.22 5.47 14.02
C MET A 368 1.35 6.79 14.80
N LEU A 369 0.43 7.71 14.52
CA LEU A 369 0.41 9.07 15.07
C LEU A 369 -0.41 9.07 16.36
N LYS A 370 0.20 8.79 17.52
CA LYS A 370 -0.55 8.50 18.75
C LYS A 370 -1.38 9.70 19.21
N ASP A 371 -0.74 10.86 19.31
CA ASP A 371 -1.40 12.05 19.87
C ASP A 371 -2.52 12.53 18.95
N MET A 372 -2.31 12.50 17.63
CA MET A 372 -3.37 12.76 16.66
C MET A 372 -4.54 11.78 16.79
N ASN A 373 -4.25 10.48 16.96
CA ASN A 373 -5.30 9.48 17.18
C ASN A 373 -6.08 9.74 18.48
N SER A 374 -5.40 10.14 19.55
CA SER A 374 -6.03 10.53 20.81
C SER A 374 -6.87 11.80 20.66
N LYS A 375 -6.37 12.81 19.95
CA LYS A 375 -7.09 14.06 19.70
C LYS A 375 -8.37 13.84 18.91
N LEU A 376 -8.31 13.02 17.86
CA LEU A 376 -9.49 12.68 17.06
C LEU A 376 -10.53 11.90 17.87
N GLN A 377 -10.14 11.19 18.94
CA GLN A 377 -11.08 10.46 19.79
C GLN A 377 -11.89 11.34 20.75
N GLU A 378 -11.52 12.60 20.91
CA GLU A 378 -12.25 13.54 21.76
C GLU A 378 -13.72 13.72 21.30
N GLN A 379 -14.60 14.10 22.25
CA GLN A 379 -16.01 14.27 21.95
C GLN A 379 -16.27 15.47 21.04
N ASN A 380 -15.53 16.56 21.25
CA ASN A 380 -15.59 17.78 20.45
C ASN A 380 -14.22 17.99 19.79
N ILE A 381 -14.11 17.68 18.51
CA ILE A 381 -12.87 17.83 17.76
C ILE A 381 -12.70 19.30 17.38
N ASP A 382 -11.82 20.02 18.10
CA ASP A 382 -11.43 21.37 17.68
C ASP A 382 -10.53 21.30 16.44
N ARG A 383 -11.05 21.82 15.32
CA ARG A 383 -10.37 21.87 14.03
C ARG A 383 -9.08 22.68 14.08
N GLY A 384 -9.05 23.75 14.87
CA GLY A 384 -7.85 24.59 15.04
C GLY A 384 -6.71 23.79 15.68
N CYS A 385 -7.00 23.11 16.79
CA CYS A 385 -6.03 22.21 17.42
C CYS A 385 -5.57 21.08 16.47
N VAL A 386 -6.48 20.47 15.70
CA VAL A 386 -6.11 19.40 14.75
C VAL A 386 -5.19 19.93 13.66
N LEU A 387 -5.40 21.15 13.17
CA LEU A 387 -4.54 21.77 12.17
C LEU A 387 -3.11 21.93 12.69
N GLU A 388 -2.94 22.52 13.87
CA GLU A 388 -1.63 22.75 14.48
C GLU A 388 -0.90 21.44 14.76
N MET A 389 -1.59 20.45 15.36
CA MET A 389 -1.00 19.12 15.58
C MET A 389 -0.63 18.41 14.27
N LEU A 390 -1.42 18.60 13.20
CA LEU A 390 -1.11 18.04 11.89
C LEU A 390 0.13 18.71 11.27
N ARG A 391 0.31 20.03 11.46
CA ARG A 391 1.53 20.74 11.07
C ARG A 391 2.76 20.21 11.81
N ASP A 392 2.68 20.03 13.13
CA ASP A 392 3.78 19.48 13.93
C ASP A 392 4.17 18.06 13.50
N VAL A 393 3.15 17.22 13.26
CA VAL A 393 3.35 15.86 12.77
C VAL A 393 3.99 15.87 11.39
N LEU A 394 3.46 16.66 10.45
CA LEU A 394 4.05 16.79 9.11
C LEU A 394 5.50 17.30 9.22
N GLY A 395 5.77 18.29 10.06
CA GLY A 395 7.12 18.79 10.33
C GLY A 395 8.08 17.72 10.82
N THR A 396 7.59 16.69 11.54
CA THR A 396 8.35 15.50 11.94
C THR A 396 8.49 14.49 10.80
N LEU A 397 7.43 14.26 10.03
CA LEU A 397 7.43 13.33 8.89
C LEU A 397 8.34 13.78 7.75
N TRP A 398 8.65 15.07 7.66
CA TRP A 398 9.61 15.63 6.71
C TRP A 398 10.98 14.95 6.78
N ASP A 399 11.45 14.66 8.00
CA ASP A 399 12.74 13.99 8.24
C ASP A 399 12.76 12.56 7.67
N PHE A 400 11.58 11.93 7.53
CA PHE A 400 11.44 10.58 6.97
C PHE A 400 11.40 10.54 5.44
N LEU A 401 11.24 11.68 4.76
CA LEU A 401 11.25 11.75 3.30
C LEU A 401 12.67 11.83 2.72
N HIS A 402 13.66 12.12 3.57
CA HIS A 402 15.06 12.20 3.17
C HIS A 402 15.70 10.83 3.30
N CYS A 403 16.10 10.27 2.14
CA CYS A 403 16.97 9.12 2.09
C CYS A 403 18.12 9.47 1.15
N GLU A 404 19.33 9.61 1.70
CA GLU A 404 20.56 9.92 0.95
C GLU A 404 20.97 8.79 -0.03
N ALA A 405 20.22 7.70 -0.09
CA ALA A 405 20.62 6.51 -0.81
C ALA A 405 20.08 6.45 -2.25
N TYR A 406 20.54 7.39 -3.08
CA TYR A 406 20.62 7.19 -4.54
C TYR A 406 21.96 7.66 -5.14
N LEU A 407 22.92 8.05 -4.31
CA LEU A 407 24.29 8.39 -4.73
C LEU A 407 25.28 7.29 -4.35
N THR A 408 25.11 6.10 -4.92
CA THR A 408 26.21 5.15 -5.25
C THR A 408 25.69 4.05 -6.17
#